data_AF-A0A328XM80-F1
#
_entry.id   AF-A0A328XM80-F1
#
_cell.length_a   1.000
_cell.length_b   1.000
_cell.length_c   1.000
_cell.angle_alpha   90.00
_cell.angle_beta   90.00
_cell.angle_gamma   90.00
#
_symmetry.space_group_name_H-M   'P 1'
#
loop_
_entity.id
_entity.type
_entity.pdbx_description
1 polymer ?
#
loop_
_entity_poly.entity_id
_entity_poly.type
_entity_poly.pdbx_seq_one_letter_code
_entity_poly.pdbx_strand_id
1 'polypeptide(L)'
;MKDKPSDLERLIHESLEQLGWSADANSIADRVHRLNIGLPLEDEFSIICGWLGQCDLVHKLDQQQYPTTSKDAFQVPDLLANFNVRGAGNTSVLIEVKSCEKNVLSLRPDYVSKLRACGQLLRLPVLIAWRKYGVWSLVDLDVFSKANKNFNLNFNDAMRNSLMSKFLGDFSYTPQVNSGVHISFKKEKLIGSIETDEGLQENWHMVIDDVYFTNGESEKLRDLSPIAQQLFHSWDLTTTESHSDSHVVMHNTIDQESGMFAHMALTRLLSFHGREDEVHWRHHHAT
;
A
#
# COMPACT_ATOMS: atom_id res chain seq x y z
N MET A 1 30.07 7.23 0.57
CA MET A 1 29.68 6.53 1.81
C MET A 1 28.52 7.28 2.49
N LYS A 2 27.49 7.60 1.70
CA LYS A 2 26.23 8.22 2.15
C LYS A 2 25.15 7.12 2.10
N ASP A 3 24.24 7.17 3.06
CA ASP A 3 23.04 6.35 3.22
C ASP A 3 23.24 4.86 3.53
N LYS A 4 23.82 4.59 4.71
CA LYS A 4 23.58 3.31 5.39
C LYS A 4 22.22 3.38 6.11
N PRO A 5 21.32 2.40 5.94
CA PRO A 5 20.06 2.34 6.70
C PRO A 5 20.34 2.40 8.20
N SER A 6 19.51 3.14 8.95
CA SER A 6 19.66 3.28 10.40
C SER A 6 19.58 1.95 11.15
N ASP A 7 18.99 0.92 10.53
CA ASP A 7 18.87 -0.43 11.06
C ASP A 7 19.56 -1.49 10.18
N LEU A 8 20.62 -1.09 9.46
CA LEU A 8 21.40 -1.99 8.59
C LEU A 8 21.85 -3.27 9.29
N GLU A 9 22.20 -3.20 10.57
CA GLU A 9 22.60 -4.35 11.37
C GLU A 9 21.45 -5.35 11.53
N ARG A 10 20.23 -4.86 11.75
CA ARG A 10 19.02 -5.69 11.79
C ARG A 10 18.72 -6.29 10.41
N LEU A 11 18.84 -5.50 9.34
CA LEU A 11 18.63 -5.97 7.97
C LEU A 11 19.59 -7.09 7.57
N ILE A 12 20.86 -6.95 7.95
CA ILE A 12 21.88 -7.99 7.75
C ILE A 12 21.52 -9.23 8.57
N HIS A 13 21.11 -9.05 9.83
CA HIS A 13 20.70 -10.15 10.70
C HIS A 13 19.48 -10.91 10.14
N GLU A 14 18.41 -10.21 9.76
CA GLU A 14 17.20 -10.79 9.13
C GLU A 14 17.53 -11.51 7.82
N SER A 15 18.44 -10.94 7.01
CA SER A 15 18.88 -11.56 5.76
C SER A 15 19.65 -12.85 6.00
N LEU A 16 20.57 -12.86 6.98
CA LEU A 16 21.33 -14.03 7.38
C LEU A 16 20.45 -15.11 8.03
N GLU A 17 19.45 -14.72 8.80
CA GLU A 17 18.51 -15.64 9.42
C GLU A 17 17.65 -16.38 8.38
N GLN A 18 17.21 -15.67 7.34
CA GLN A 18 16.38 -16.25 6.28
C GLN A 18 17.17 -17.08 5.28
N LEU A 19 18.40 -16.68 4.94
CA LEU A 19 19.22 -17.33 3.92
C LEU A 19 20.19 -18.38 4.50
N GLY A 20 20.48 -18.29 5.80
CA GLY A 20 21.45 -19.12 6.50
C GLY A 20 22.90 -18.64 6.34
N TRP A 21 23.76 -19.09 7.25
CA TRP A 21 25.18 -18.71 7.35
C TRP A 21 26.04 -19.06 6.12
N SER A 22 25.58 -19.98 5.27
CA SER A 22 26.27 -20.39 4.05
C SER A 22 25.85 -19.59 2.81
N ALA A 23 24.96 -18.60 2.96
CA ALA A 23 24.54 -17.75 1.85
C ALA A 23 25.71 -16.90 1.32
N ASP A 24 25.80 -16.76 0.00
CA ASP A 24 26.84 -15.93 -0.60
C ASP A 24 26.57 -14.43 -0.36
N ALA A 25 27.64 -13.64 -0.37
CA ALA A 25 27.57 -12.22 -0.06
C ALA A 25 26.65 -11.43 -1.00
N ASN A 26 26.49 -11.85 -2.25
CA ASN A 26 25.60 -11.17 -3.20
C ASN A 26 24.14 -11.47 -2.86
N SER A 27 23.80 -12.71 -2.53
CA SER A 27 22.45 -13.08 -2.06
C SER A 27 22.03 -12.33 -0.79
N ILE A 28 22.98 -12.13 0.14
CA ILE A 28 22.76 -11.32 1.35
C ILE A 28 22.59 -9.84 0.98
N ALA A 29 23.47 -9.29 0.15
CA ALA A 29 23.39 -7.90 -0.29
C ALA A 29 22.09 -7.60 -1.04
N ASP A 30 21.66 -8.48 -1.94
CA ASP A 30 20.39 -8.38 -2.67
C ASP A 30 19.18 -8.48 -1.75
N ARG A 31 19.27 -9.26 -0.66
CA ARG A 31 18.19 -9.35 0.33
C ARG A 31 18.13 -8.09 1.19
N VAL A 32 19.27 -7.62 1.69
CA VAL A 32 19.39 -6.35 2.42
C VAL A 32 18.91 -5.19 1.54
N HIS A 33 19.30 -5.16 0.27
CA HIS A 33 18.89 -4.14 -0.69
C HIS A 33 17.39 -4.22 -1.00
N ARG A 34 16.81 -5.41 -1.20
CA ARG A 34 15.35 -5.56 -1.37
C ARG A 34 14.55 -5.13 -0.15
N LEU A 35 15.04 -5.45 1.05
CA LEU A 35 14.46 -4.98 2.31
C LEU A 35 14.69 -3.48 2.51
N ASN A 36 15.66 -2.87 1.83
CA ASN A 36 15.93 -1.44 1.87
C ASN A 36 15.09 -0.65 0.84
N ILE A 37 14.89 -1.20 -0.37
CA ILE A 37 14.20 -0.53 -1.50
C ILE A 37 12.68 -0.58 -1.39
N GLY A 38 12.12 -1.65 -0.83
CA GLY A 38 10.67 -1.86 -0.76
C GLY A 38 10.21 -2.09 0.67
N LEU A 39 8.98 -1.65 0.97
CA LEU A 39 8.29 -2.06 2.18
C LEU A 39 7.97 -3.56 2.07
N PRO A 40 8.49 -4.43 2.96
CA PRO A 40 8.10 -5.83 3.00
C PRO A 40 6.58 -5.94 3.04
N LEU A 41 6.01 -6.94 2.35
CA LEU A 41 4.56 -7.10 2.24
C LEU A 41 3.86 -7.14 3.60
N GLU A 42 4.51 -7.75 4.58
CA GLU A 42 4.05 -7.79 5.97
C GLU A 42 4.00 -6.41 6.62
N ASP A 43 5.00 -5.56 6.34
CA ASP A 43 5.03 -4.17 6.83
C ASP A 43 3.93 -3.36 6.15
N GLU A 44 3.76 -3.49 4.83
CA GLU A 44 2.69 -2.82 4.08
C GLU A 44 1.32 -3.19 4.65
N PHE A 45 1.06 -4.47 4.84
CA PHE A 45 -0.20 -4.93 5.39
C PHE A 45 -0.40 -4.50 6.86
N SER A 46 0.67 -4.46 7.65
CA SER A 46 0.61 -3.99 9.05
C SER A 46 0.23 -2.50 9.13
N ILE A 47 0.79 -1.66 8.25
CA ILE A 47 0.42 -0.24 8.18
C ILE A 47 -1.04 -0.10 7.75
N ILE A 48 -1.50 -0.88 6.77
CA ILE A 48 -2.91 -0.89 6.34
C ILE A 48 -3.84 -1.26 7.51
N CYS A 49 -3.46 -2.26 8.31
CA CYS A 49 -4.22 -2.64 9.50
C CYS A 49 -4.35 -1.45 10.48
N GLY A 50 -3.24 -0.80 10.82
CA GLY A 50 -3.25 0.35 11.75
C GLY A 50 -3.99 1.57 11.20
N TRP A 51 -3.93 1.80 9.89
CA TRP A 51 -4.47 3.00 9.26
C TRP A 51 -6.00 2.99 9.11
N LEU A 52 -6.61 1.83 8.86
CA LEU A 52 -8.06 1.72 8.65
C LEU A 52 -8.90 1.80 9.94
N GLY A 53 -8.24 1.89 11.10
CA GLY A 53 -8.85 2.37 12.35
C GLY A 53 -9.59 1.34 13.19
N GLN A 54 -9.69 0.08 12.75
CA GLN A 54 -10.27 -1.02 13.56
C GLN A 54 -9.22 -1.95 14.16
N CYS A 55 -7.92 -1.70 13.94
CA CYS A 55 -6.85 -2.53 14.48
C CYS A 55 -6.36 -1.97 15.83
N ASP A 56 -6.53 -2.75 16.89
CA ASP A 56 -6.02 -2.43 18.23
C ASP A 56 -4.54 -2.83 18.36
N LEU A 57 -4.13 -3.89 17.68
CA LEU A 57 -2.76 -4.42 17.68
C LEU A 57 -2.48 -5.17 16.39
N VAL A 58 -1.30 -4.94 15.81
CA VAL A 58 -0.69 -5.85 14.82
C VAL A 58 0.75 -6.11 15.24
N HIS A 59 1.13 -7.39 15.28
CA HIS A 59 2.44 -7.84 15.71
C HIS A 59 2.99 -8.86 14.73
N LYS A 60 4.23 -8.66 14.30
CA LYS A 60 4.94 -9.64 13.47
C LYS A 60 5.38 -10.81 14.31
N LEU A 61 5.17 -12.01 13.80
CA LEU A 61 5.60 -13.24 14.44
C LEU A 61 6.89 -13.73 13.82
N ASP A 62 7.81 -14.17 14.69
CA ASP A 62 9.05 -14.80 14.27
C ASP A 62 8.78 -16.22 13.74
N GLN A 63 9.47 -16.57 12.66
CA GLN A 63 9.44 -17.89 12.04
C GLN A 63 10.45 -18.87 12.67
N GLN A 64 11.27 -18.39 13.62
CA GLN A 64 12.11 -19.24 14.44
C GLN A 64 11.25 -20.11 15.35
N GLN A 65 11.45 -21.42 15.27
CA GLN A 65 10.72 -22.40 16.07
C GLN A 65 11.69 -23.37 16.72
N TYR A 66 11.46 -23.65 18.01
CA TYR A 66 12.21 -24.60 18.80
C TYR A 66 11.26 -25.57 19.54
N PRO A 67 11.52 -26.89 19.55
CA PRO A 67 12.58 -27.58 18.81
C PRO A 67 12.38 -27.46 17.30
N THR A 68 13.45 -27.57 16.51
CA THR A 68 13.39 -27.38 15.05
C THR A 68 12.44 -28.36 14.35
N THR A 69 12.21 -29.53 14.94
CA THR A 69 11.23 -30.54 14.48
C THR A 69 9.78 -30.06 14.56
N SER A 70 9.47 -29.01 15.33
CA SER A 70 8.10 -28.45 15.38
C SER A 70 7.64 -27.90 14.02
N LYS A 71 8.57 -27.52 13.13
CA LYS A 71 8.29 -27.10 11.74
C LYS A 71 7.65 -28.21 10.89
N ASP A 72 7.73 -29.47 11.33
CA ASP A 72 7.06 -30.59 10.66
C ASP A 72 5.56 -30.63 10.93
N ALA A 73 5.12 -30.06 12.05
CA ALA A 73 3.73 -30.04 12.47
C ALA A 73 3.07 -28.66 12.37
N PHE A 74 3.87 -27.57 12.49
CA PHE A 74 3.36 -26.22 12.59
C PHE A 74 4.00 -25.27 11.59
N GLN A 75 3.20 -24.32 11.13
CA GLN A 75 3.64 -23.15 10.40
C GLN A 75 3.12 -21.95 11.18
N VAL A 76 4.03 -21.12 11.69
CA VAL A 76 3.66 -19.87 12.36
C VAL A 76 3.27 -18.86 11.27
N PRO A 77 2.09 -18.24 11.34
CA PRO A 77 1.70 -17.20 10.40
C PRO A 77 2.56 -15.94 10.57
N ASP A 78 2.58 -15.05 9.60
CA ASP A 78 3.46 -13.86 9.63
C ASP A 78 3.05 -12.83 10.69
N LEU A 79 1.75 -12.69 10.95
CA LEU A 79 1.21 -11.67 11.87
C LEU A 79 0.21 -12.26 12.88
N LEU A 80 0.18 -11.66 14.07
CA LEU A 80 -0.92 -11.70 15.02
C LEU A 80 -1.58 -10.32 15.04
N ALA A 81 -2.90 -10.26 14.85
CA ALA A 81 -3.63 -9.00 14.92
C ALA A 81 -4.86 -9.10 15.83
N ASN A 82 -5.19 -8.00 16.50
CA ASN A 82 -6.42 -7.81 17.25
C ASN A 82 -7.21 -6.67 16.62
N PHE A 83 -8.48 -6.94 16.32
CA PHE A 83 -9.37 -5.99 15.67
C PHE A 83 -10.63 -5.78 16.50
N ASN A 84 -11.14 -4.56 16.52
CA ASN A 84 -12.46 -4.24 17.06
C ASN A 84 -13.53 -4.47 16.00
N VAL A 85 -13.98 -5.72 15.86
CA VAL A 85 -14.93 -6.07 14.80
C VAL A 85 -16.33 -5.59 15.18
N ARG A 86 -16.92 -4.74 14.33
CA ARG A 86 -18.26 -4.21 14.55
C ARG A 86 -19.29 -5.35 14.76
N GLY A 87 -19.92 -5.35 15.93
CA GLY A 87 -20.93 -6.35 16.31
C GLY A 87 -20.39 -7.67 16.88
N ALA A 88 -19.07 -7.89 16.87
CA ALA A 88 -18.41 -9.06 17.48
C ALA A 88 -17.41 -8.68 18.58
N GLY A 89 -17.03 -7.40 18.70
CA GLY A 89 -16.04 -6.92 19.64
C GLY A 89 -14.62 -7.33 19.26
N ASN A 90 -13.72 -7.33 20.24
CA ASN A 90 -12.31 -7.60 20.02
C ASN A 90 -12.10 -9.03 19.54
N THR A 91 -11.53 -9.17 18.35
CA THR A 91 -11.30 -10.44 17.67
C THR A 91 -9.82 -10.54 17.32
N SER A 92 -9.13 -11.51 17.92
CA SER A 92 -7.75 -11.84 17.57
C SER A 92 -7.69 -12.86 16.44
N VAL A 93 -6.77 -12.67 15.50
CA VAL A 93 -6.58 -13.54 14.34
C VAL A 93 -5.08 -13.70 14.04
N LEU A 94 -4.73 -14.83 13.44
CA LEU A 94 -3.41 -15.02 12.83
C LEU A 94 -3.53 -14.72 11.33
N ILE A 95 -2.54 -14.04 10.74
CA ILE A 95 -2.57 -13.66 9.34
C ILE A 95 -1.28 -14.13 8.68
N GLU A 96 -1.43 -14.90 7.60
CA GLU A 96 -0.36 -15.22 6.67
C GLU A 96 -0.42 -14.25 5.49
N VAL A 97 0.71 -13.62 5.17
CA VAL A 97 0.83 -12.61 4.12
C VAL A 97 1.38 -13.26 2.85
N LYS A 98 0.70 -13.02 1.72
CA LYS A 98 1.09 -13.56 0.41
C LYS A 98 1.01 -12.51 -0.68
N SER A 99 1.91 -12.64 -1.65
CA SER A 99 1.77 -12.05 -2.98
C SER A 99 1.95 -13.13 -4.04
N CYS A 100 1.33 -12.94 -5.20
CA CYS A 100 1.53 -13.83 -6.34
C CYS A 100 1.23 -13.11 -7.66
N GLU A 101 2.13 -13.25 -8.63
CA GLU A 101 1.93 -12.74 -9.98
C GLU A 101 0.76 -13.45 -10.70
N LYS A 102 0.55 -14.73 -10.41
CA LYS A 102 -0.54 -15.52 -11.02
C LYS A 102 -1.90 -15.10 -10.48
N ASN A 103 -2.95 -15.30 -11.27
CA ASN A 103 -4.31 -15.00 -10.84
C ASN A 103 -4.92 -16.01 -9.85
N VAL A 104 -4.11 -17.00 -9.44
CA VAL A 104 -4.50 -18.05 -8.50
C VAL A 104 -3.38 -18.20 -7.49
N LEU A 105 -3.71 -18.03 -6.21
CA LEU A 105 -2.86 -18.38 -5.08
C LEU A 105 -3.01 -19.88 -4.82
N SER A 106 -1.90 -20.61 -4.84
CA SER A 106 -1.88 -22.07 -4.66
C SER A 106 -1.05 -22.45 -3.44
N LEU A 107 -1.69 -23.10 -2.48
CA LEU A 107 -1.09 -23.55 -1.22
C LEU A 107 -1.01 -25.07 -1.20
N ARG A 108 0.14 -25.61 -0.78
CA ARG A 108 0.31 -27.05 -0.65
C ARG A 108 -0.51 -27.60 0.53
N PRO A 109 -1.06 -28.82 0.46
CA PRO A 109 -1.87 -29.38 1.54
C PRO A 109 -1.15 -29.50 2.89
N ASP A 110 0.13 -29.86 2.89
CA ASP A 110 0.95 -29.95 4.09
C ASP A 110 1.08 -28.56 4.74
N TYR A 111 1.33 -27.54 3.95
CA TYR A 111 1.43 -26.16 4.41
C TYR A 111 0.12 -25.64 5.02
N VAL A 112 -1.02 -25.86 4.35
CA VAL A 112 -2.35 -25.52 4.89
C VAL A 112 -2.62 -26.26 6.20
N SER A 113 -2.25 -27.53 6.28
CA SER A 113 -2.45 -28.34 7.49
C SER A 113 -1.63 -27.81 8.66
N LYS A 114 -0.38 -27.40 8.41
CA LYS A 114 0.50 -26.79 9.41
C LYS A 114 0.00 -25.42 9.90
N LEU A 115 -0.54 -24.60 9.00
CA LEU A 115 -1.20 -23.33 9.37
C LEU A 115 -2.44 -23.58 10.24
N ARG A 116 -3.31 -24.50 9.83
CA ARG A 116 -4.49 -24.89 10.63
C ARG A 116 -4.10 -25.43 11.99
N ALA A 117 -3.06 -26.25 12.07
CA ALA A 117 -2.56 -26.78 13.35
C ALA A 117 -2.09 -25.65 14.29
N CYS A 118 -1.43 -24.61 13.75
CA CYS A 118 -1.05 -23.44 14.54
C CYS A 118 -2.28 -22.65 15.04
N GLY A 119 -3.25 -22.39 14.17
CA GLY A 119 -4.51 -21.75 14.56
C GLY A 119 -5.28 -22.54 15.63
N GLN A 120 -5.33 -23.87 15.51
CA GLN A 120 -5.96 -24.74 16.50
C GLN A 120 -5.23 -24.72 17.85
N LEU A 121 -3.90 -24.73 17.83
CA LEU A 121 -3.06 -24.65 19.03
C LEU A 121 -3.36 -23.37 19.82
N LEU A 122 -3.44 -22.23 19.11
CA LEU A 122 -3.70 -20.92 19.73
C LEU A 122 -5.18 -20.60 19.90
N ARG A 123 -6.07 -21.43 19.34
CA ARG A 123 -7.53 -21.18 19.24
C ARG A 123 -7.85 -19.86 18.55
N LEU A 124 -7.08 -19.52 17.53
CA LEU A 124 -7.25 -18.32 16.71
C LEU A 124 -7.57 -18.72 15.26
N PRO A 125 -8.48 -18.00 14.58
CA PRO A 125 -8.68 -18.20 13.15
C PRO A 125 -7.41 -17.80 12.38
N VAL A 126 -7.19 -18.45 11.24
CA VAL A 126 -6.08 -18.15 10.34
C VAL A 126 -6.64 -17.50 9.09
N LEU A 127 -6.22 -16.27 8.84
CA LEU A 127 -6.58 -15.50 7.66
C LEU A 127 -5.38 -15.42 6.71
N ILE A 128 -5.67 -15.24 5.42
CA ILE A 128 -4.68 -15.00 4.38
C ILE A 128 -4.84 -13.57 3.87
N ALA A 129 -3.82 -12.74 4.06
CA ALA A 129 -3.71 -11.43 3.43
C ALA A 129 -3.01 -11.59 2.08
N TRP A 130 -3.74 -11.41 0.98
CA TRP A 130 -3.21 -11.57 -0.38
C TRP A 130 -3.20 -10.23 -1.12
N ARG A 131 -1.99 -9.76 -1.47
CA ARG A 131 -1.77 -8.61 -2.37
C ARG A 131 -1.71 -9.04 -3.82
N LYS A 132 -2.51 -8.39 -4.67
CA LYS A 132 -2.45 -8.52 -6.14
C LYS A 132 -2.91 -7.24 -6.83
N TYR A 133 -2.19 -6.83 -7.88
CA TYR A 133 -2.49 -5.60 -8.65
C TYR A 133 -2.60 -4.32 -7.79
N GLY A 134 -1.85 -4.26 -6.68
CA GLY A 134 -1.93 -3.15 -5.72
C GLY A 134 -3.19 -3.14 -4.86
N VAL A 135 -3.95 -4.23 -4.84
CA VAL A 135 -5.16 -4.41 -4.04
C VAL A 135 -4.93 -5.51 -3.00
N TRP A 136 -5.44 -5.30 -1.80
CA TRP A 136 -5.34 -6.25 -0.70
C TRP A 136 -6.67 -6.94 -0.46
N SER A 137 -6.61 -8.26 -0.28
CA SER A 137 -7.73 -9.08 0.18
C SER A 137 -7.33 -9.78 1.47
N LEU A 138 -8.26 -9.89 2.41
CA LEU A 138 -8.08 -10.64 3.66
C LEU A 138 -9.15 -11.72 3.71
N VAL A 139 -8.79 -12.99 3.63
CA VAL A 139 -9.77 -14.08 3.53
C VAL A 139 -9.53 -15.14 4.60
N ASP A 140 -10.58 -15.86 4.98
CA ASP A 140 -10.42 -17.05 5.81
C ASP A 140 -9.67 -18.16 5.04
N LEU A 141 -8.75 -18.86 5.70
CA LEU A 141 -8.00 -19.97 5.11
C LEU A 141 -8.92 -21.05 4.52
N ASP A 142 -10.11 -21.24 5.07
CA ASP A 142 -11.06 -22.26 4.62
C ASP A 142 -11.81 -21.89 3.34
N VAL A 143 -11.65 -20.66 2.83
CA VAL A 143 -12.15 -20.27 1.50
C VAL A 143 -11.38 -20.98 0.37
N PHE A 144 -10.15 -21.44 0.63
CA PHE A 144 -9.37 -22.17 -0.35
C PHE A 144 -9.98 -23.53 -0.66
N SER A 145 -10.21 -23.81 -1.94
CA SER A 145 -10.77 -25.10 -2.39
C SER A 145 -9.67 -26.02 -2.92
N LYS A 146 -9.79 -27.32 -2.64
CA LYS A 146 -8.86 -28.32 -3.18
C LYS A 146 -9.17 -28.52 -4.67
N ALA A 147 -8.23 -28.17 -5.55
CA ALA A 147 -8.42 -28.32 -6.99
C ALA A 147 -8.04 -29.73 -7.48
N ASN A 148 -6.79 -30.14 -7.26
CA ASN A 148 -6.30 -31.48 -7.55
C ASN A 148 -5.35 -31.92 -6.43
N LYS A 149 -4.10 -31.44 -6.50
CA LYS A 149 -3.12 -31.63 -5.43
C LYS A 149 -3.15 -30.51 -4.39
N ASN A 150 -3.24 -29.25 -4.84
CA ASN A 150 -3.13 -28.08 -3.99
C ASN A 150 -4.50 -27.44 -3.68
N PHE A 151 -4.50 -26.63 -2.64
CA PHE A 151 -5.57 -25.70 -2.29
C PHE A 151 -5.39 -24.42 -3.08
N ASN A 152 -6.42 -23.99 -3.81
CA ASN A 152 -6.36 -22.85 -4.70
C ASN A 152 -7.43 -21.82 -4.34
N LEU A 153 -7.09 -20.55 -4.54
CA LEU A 153 -8.02 -19.43 -4.50
C LEU A 153 -7.68 -18.49 -5.66
N ASN A 154 -8.66 -18.21 -6.53
CA ASN A 154 -8.46 -17.20 -7.56
C ASN A 154 -8.75 -15.80 -6.99
N PHE A 155 -8.19 -14.78 -7.63
CA PHE A 155 -8.27 -13.41 -7.11
C PHE A 155 -9.69 -12.87 -7.04
N ASN A 156 -10.56 -13.21 -8.01
CA ASN A 156 -11.95 -12.74 -8.01
C ASN A 156 -12.70 -13.29 -6.80
N ASP A 157 -12.50 -14.56 -6.47
CA ASP A 157 -13.08 -15.19 -5.28
C ASP A 157 -12.46 -14.64 -4.00
N ALA A 158 -11.17 -14.31 -3.99
CA ALA A 158 -10.54 -13.66 -2.84
C ALA A 158 -11.17 -12.29 -2.56
N MET A 159 -11.40 -11.48 -3.59
CA MET A 159 -12.07 -10.18 -3.46
C MET A 159 -13.52 -10.32 -2.98
N ARG A 160 -14.28 -11.28 -3.52
CA ARG A 160 -15.67 -11.54 -3.12
C ARG A 160 -15.82 -11.99 -1.67
N ASN A 161 -14.82 -12.71 -1.15
CA ASN A 161 -14.81 -13.21 0.21
C ASN A 161 -13.94 -12.36 1.16
N SER A 162 -13.51 -11.18 0.71
CA SER A 162 -12.62 -10.32 1.47
C SER A 162 -13.31 -9.81 2.74
N LEU A 163 -12.60 -9.94 3.84
CA LEU A 163 -12.96 -9.54 5.19
C LEU A 163 -12.35 -8.19 5.58
N MET A 164 -11.71 -7.49 4.63
CA MET A 164 -11.06 -6.18 4.84
C MET A 164 -12.02 -5.17 5.49
N SER A 165 -13.24 -5.03 4.96
CA SER A 165 -14.24 -4.12 5.53
C SER A 165 -14.72 -4.54 6.92
N LYS A 166 -14.76 -5.85 7.19
CA LYS A 166 -15.24 -6.40 8.46
C LYS A 166 -14.21 -6.29 9.58
N PHE A 167 -12.95 -6.60 9.30
CA PHE A 167 -11.89 -6.62 10.32
C PHE A 167 -11.12 -5.31 10.38
N LEU A 168 -10.76 -4.72 9.24
CA LEU A 168 -9.94 -3.52 9.22
C LEU A 168 -10.79 -2.24 9.19
N GLY A 169 -12.07 -2.34 8.85
CA GLY A 169 -12.94 -1.17 8.67
C GLY A 169 -12.78 -0.50 7.31
N ASP A 170 -12.24 -1.23 6.32
CA ASP A 170 -12.10 -0.73 4.95
C ASP A 170 -13.46 -0.27 4.38
N PHE A 171 -13.44 0.87 3.69
CA PHE A 171 -14.62 1.53 3.16
C PHE A 171 -14.32 2.11 1.78
N SER A 172 -15.36 2.28 0.96
CA SER A 172 -15.25 2.98 -0.30
C SER A 172 -15.61 4.46 -0.13
N TYR A 173 -14.92 5.33 -0.84
CA TYR A 173 -15.25 6.74 -0.93
C TYR A 173 -15.19 7.22 -2.37
N THR A 174 -15.93 8.29 -2.65
CA THR A 174 -16.05 8.93 -3.97
C THR A 174 -15.98 10.44 -3.75
N PRO A 175 -14.83 11.06 -4.03
CA PRO A 175 -14.76 12.51 -4.06
C PRO A 175 -15.60 13.04 -5.24
N GLN A 176 -16.20 14.20 -5.05
CA GLN A 176 -17.11 14.77 -6.06
C GLN A 176 -16.34 15.27 -7.28
N VAL A 177 -16.95 15.16 -8.46
CA VAL A 177 -16.50 15.82 -9.70
C VAL A 177 -16.25 17.30 -9.44
N ASN A 178 -15.25 17.87 -10.10
CA ASN A 178 -14.70 19.23 -9.91
C ASN A 178 -13.86 19.44 -8.65
N SER A 179 -13.83 18.49 -7.71
CA SER A 179 -12.90 18.57 -6.58
C SER A 179 -11.47 18.35 -7.09
N GLY A 180 -10.51 19.09 -6.56
CA GLY A 180 -9.14 19.00 -7.06
C GLY A 180 -8.15 19.96 -6.43
N VAL A 181 -6.96 19.99 -7.03
CA VAL A 181 -5.86 20.90 -6.69
C VAL A 181 -5.50 21.76 -7.89
N HIS A 182 -5.27 23.03 -7.63
CA HIS A 182 -4.97 24.04 -8.63
C HIS A 182 -3.66 24.74 -8.30
N ILE A 183 -2.81 24.90 -9.32
CA ILE A 183 -1.51 25.55 -9.19
C ILE A 183 -1.48 26.72 -10.17
N SER A 184 -1.31 27.93 -9.62
CA SER A 184 -1.19 29.16 -10.38
C SER A 184 0.27 29.45 -10.64
N PHE A 185 0.59 29.72 -11.90
CA PHE A 185 1.89 30.12 -12.37
C PHE A 185 1.81 31.56 -12.88
N LYS A 186 2.53 32.48 -12.23
CA LYS A 186 2.66 33.86 -12.66
C LYS A 186 3.73 33.98 -13.73
N LYS A 187 3.40 34.61 -14.85
CA LYS A 187 4.32 34.95 -15.94
C LYS A 187 5.21 36.12 -15.53
N GLU A 188 6.52 35.92 -15.48
CA GLU A 188 7.48 36.97 -15.12
C GLU A 188 8.21 37.55 -16.32
N LYS A 189 8.66 36.69 -17.25
CA LYS A 189 9.47 37.11 -18.38
C LYS A 189 9.25 36.22 -19.60
N LEU A 190 8.95 36.83 -20.74
CA LEU A 190 8.93 36.12 -22.02
C LEU A 190 10.36 35.69 -22.39
N ILE A 191 10.56 34.39 -22.59
CA ILE A 191 11.84 33.78 -22.98
C ILE A 191 11.93 33.74 -24.52
N GLY A 192 10.82 33.48 -25.20
CA GLY A 192 10.78 33.48 -26.65
C GLY A 192 9.37 33.18 -27.18
N SER A 193 9.20 33.38 -28.48
CA SER A 193 7.96 33.12 -29.19
C SER A 193 8.26 32.30 -30.45
N ILE A 194 7.50 31.23 -30.66
CA ILE A 194 7.60 30.35 -31.82
C ILE A 194 6.29 30.49 -32.60
N GLU A 195 6.39 30.85 -33.87
CA GLU A 195 5.24 30.83 -34.77
C GLU A 195 5.02 29.39 -35.23
N THR A 196 3.87 28.81 -34.91
CA THR A 196 3.45 27.47 -35.32
C THR A 196 2.24 27.56 -36.25
N ASP A 197 1.91 26.45 -36.92
CA ASP A 197 0.72 26.37 -37.79
C ASP A 197 -0.60 26.62 -37.02
N GLU A 198 -0.57 26.53 -35.68
CA GLU A 198 -1.69 26.79 -34.78
C GLU A 198 -1.68 28.21 -34.16
N GLY A 199 -0.64 29.01 -34.43
CA GLY A 199 -0.51 30.41 -33.99
C GLY A 199 0.82 30.73 -33.30
N LEU A 200 0.88 31.87 -32.62
CA LEU A 200 2.06 32.28 -31.86
C LEU A 200 2.09 31.55 -30.51
N GLN A 201 3.07 30.68 -30.30
CA GLN A 201 3.30 30.00 -29.04
C GLN A 201 4.41 30.69 -28.24
N GLU A 202 4.08 31.18 -27.05
CA GLU A 202 5.00 31.92 -26.20
C GLU A 202 5.55 31.06 -25.06
N ASN A 203 6.86 31.08 -24.87
CA ASN A 203 7.56 30.44 -23.76
C ASN A 203 7.89 31.46 -22.68
N TRP A 204 7.38 31.24 -21.47
CA TRP A 204 7.51 32.16 -20.35
C TRP A 204 8.37 31.56 -19.22
N HIS A 205 9.15 32.41 -18.57
CA HIS A 205 9.63 32.16 -17.22
C HIS A 205 8.47 32.39 -16.25
N MET A 206 8.16 31.38 -15.45
CA MET A 206 7.01 31.40 -14.56
C MET A 206 7.40 30.97 -13.15
N VAL A 207 6.68 31.51 -12.16
CA VAL A 207 6.81 31.14 -10.74
C VAL A 207 5.48 30.70 -10.18
N ILE A 208 5.47 29.70 -9.30
CA ILE A 208 4.26 29.32 -8.56
C ILE A 208 3.97 30.43 -7.56
N ASP A 209 2.79 31.03 -7.64
CA ASP A 209 2.38 32.12 -6.75
C ASP A 209 1.10 31.85 -5.95
N ASP A 210 0.33 30.83 -6.35
CA ASP A 210 -0.82 30.36 -5.59
C ASP A 210 -1.02 28.84 -5.74
N VAL A 211 -1.47 28.20 -4.66
CA VAL A 211 -1.96 26.82 -4.66
C VAL A 211 -3.27 26.79 -3.86
N TYR A 212 -4.28 26.14 -4.41
CA TYR A 212 -5.59 26.04 -3.76
C TYR A 212 -6.32 24.77 -4.17
N PHE A 213 -7.36 24.42 -3.42
CA PHE A 213 -8.21 23.28 -3.68
C PHE A 213 -9.61 23.72 -4.07
N THR A 214 -10.37 22.81 -4.67
CA THR A 214 -11.81 22.97 -4.90
C THR A 214 -12.59 21.80 -4.32
N ASN A 215 -13.83 22.06 -3.90
CA ASN A 215 -14.83 21.01 -3.69
C ASN A 215 -15.64 20.76 -4.97
N GLY A 216 -16.67 19.90 -4.89
CA GLY A 216 -17.50 19.59 -6.06
C GLY A 216 -18.36 20.74 -6.57
N GLU A 217 -18.58 21.75 -5.73
CA GLU A 217 -19.26 23.01 -6.08
C GLU A 217 -18.28 24.04 -6.66
N SER A 218 -17.01 23.67 -6.88
CA SER A 218 -15.94 24.54 -7.37
C SER A 218 -15.59 25.69 -6.43
N GLU A 219 -15.96 25.59 -5.15
CA GLU A 219 -15.61 26.59 -4.15
C GLU A 219 -14.12 26.49 -3.79
N LYS A 220 -13.44 27.63 -3.75
CA LYS A 220 -12.00 27.71 -3.45
C LYS A 220 -11.76 27.44 -1.97
N LEU A 221 -10.97 26.40 -1.68
CA LEU A 221 -10.56 26.00 -0.34
C LEU A 221 -9.04 26.18 -0.19
N ARG A 222 -8.61 26.68 0.98
CA ARG A 222 -7.18 26.83 1.32
C ARG A 222 -6.75 25.98 2.52
N ASP A 223 -7.67 25.78 3.47
CA ASP A 223 -7.40 25.04 4.69
C ASP A 223 -7.99 23.63 4.61
N LEU A 224 -7.46 22.81 3.68
CA LEU A 224 -7.83 21.41 3.56
C LEU A 224 -6.98 20.57 4.54
N SER A 225 -7.59 19.61 5.25
CA SER A 225 -6.82 18.73 6.14
C SER A 225 -5.72 17.97 5.37
N PRO A 226 -4.54 17.71 5.97
CA PRO A 226 -3.46 16.97 5.28
C PRO A 226 -3.90 15.63 4.71
N ILE A 227 -4.80 14.92 5.41
CA ILE A 227 -5.38 13.66 4.94
C ILE A 227 -6.18 13.89 3.66
N ALA A 228 -7.05 14.91 3.63
CA ALA A 228 -7.83 15.23 2.43
C ALA A 228 -6.95 15.64 1.25
N GLN A 229 -5.82 16.32 1.50
CA GLN A 229 -4.85 16.66 0.45
C GLN A 229 -4.21 15.40 -0.14
N GLN A 230 -3.82 14.44 0.72
CA GLN A 230 -3.26 13.15 0.29
C GLN A 230 -4.23 12.33 -0.56
N LEU A 231 -5.55 12.47 -0.36
CA LEU A 231 -6.54 11.79 -1.20
C LEU A 231 -6.41 12.21 -2.67
N PHE A 232 -6.27 13.50 -2.95
CA PHE A 232 -6.09 14.00 -4.31
C PHE A 232 -4.81 13.48 -4.97
N HIS A 233 -3.74 13.27 -4.20
CA HIS A 233 -2.52 12.64 -4.71
C HIS A 233 -2.68 11.15 -5.03
N SER A 234 -3.58 10.46 -4.35
CA SER A 234 -3.90 9.05 -4.63
C SER A 234 -4.93 8.86 -5.74
N TRP A 235 -5.53 9.95 -6.23
CA TRP A 235 -6.62 9.92 -7.20
C TRP A 235 -6.13 10.15 -8.62
N ASP A 236 -6.85 9.60 -9.59
CA ASP A 236 -6.60 9.83 -11.00
C ASP A 236 -7.24 11.17 -11.39
N LEU A 237 -6.46 12.26 -11.34
CA LEU A 237 -6.91 13.62 -11.67
C LEU A 237 -6.66 13.94 -13.15
N THR A 238 -7.59 14.66 -13.75
CA THR A 238 -7.45 15.20 -15.11
C THR A 238 -6.86 16.59 -15.05
N THR A 239 -5.78 16.81 -15.80
CA THR A 239 -5.10 18.09 -15.90
C THR A 239 -5.63 18.90 -17.08
N THR A 240 -6.08 20.12 -16.81
CA THR A 240 -6.39 21.13 -17.82
C THR A 240 -5.69 22.44 -17.49
N GLU A 241 -5.51 23.31 -18.46
CA GLU A 241 -4.87 24.62 -18.25
C GLU A 241 -5.80 25.76 -18.68
N SER A 242 -5.79 26.85 -17.90
CA SER A 242 -6.34 28.12 -18.33
C SER A 242 -5.23 29.16 -18.44
N HIS A 243 -5.28 29.94 -19.51
CA HIS A 243 -4.24 30.92 -19.86
C HIS A 243 -4.82 32.32 -19.83
N SER A 244 -4.10 33.23 -19.19
CA SER A 244 -4.36 34.67 -19.20
C SER A 244 -3.09 35.44 -19.54
N ASP A 245 -3.19 36.75 -19.68
CA ASP A 245 -2.03 37.62 -19.95
C ASP A 245 -0.96 37.52 -18.85
N SER A 246 -1.37 37.28 -17.61
CA SER A 246 -0.47 37.30 -16.44
C SER A 246 -0.20 35.94 -15.81
N HIS A 247 -1.06 34.95 -16.03
CA HIS A 247 -0.98 33.65 -15.38
C HIS A 247 -1.33 32.49 -16.30
N VAL A 248 -0.76 31.34 -15.99
CA VAL A 248 -1.25 30.02 -16.41
C VAL A 248 -1.73 29.31 -15.15
N VAL A 249 -2.95 28.76 -15.15
CA VAL A 249 -3.46 27.98 -14.03
C VAL A 249 -3.62 26.53 -14.48
N MET A 250 -2.92 25.63 -13.80
CA MET A 250 -3.08 24.19 -13.98
C MET A 250 -4.16 23.69 -13.03
N HIS A 251 -5.23 23.13 -13.59
CA HIS A 251 -6.35 22.55 -12.86
C HIS A 251 -6.23 21.03 -12.88
N ASN A 252 -5.98 20.41 -11.73
CA ASN A 252 -5.98 18.96 -11.56
C ASN A 252 -7.25 18.57 -10.83
N THR A 253 -8.27 18.17 -11.57
CA THR A 253 -9.63 17.96 -11.05
C THR A 253 -10.15 16.58 -11.39
N ILE A 254 -11.09 16.11 -10.59
CA ILE A 254 -11.86 14.90 -10.88
C ILE A 254 -12.87 15.24 -11.97
N ASP A 255 -12.79 14.56 -13.11
CA ASP A 255 -13.68 14.76 -14.25
C ASP A 255 -14.88 13.80 -14.26
N GLN A 256 -14.73 12.64 -13.62
CA GLN A 256 -15.74 11.59 -13.57
C GLN A 256 -15.85 10.98 -12.18
N GLU A 257 -17.08 10.65 -11.79
CA GLU A 257 -17.32 9.92 -10.55
C GLU A 257 -16.65 8.55 -10.58
N SER A 258 -15.83 8.27 -9.57
CA SER A 258 -15.24 6.95 -9.37
C SER A 258 -15.19 6.61 -7.88
N GLY A 259 -15.20 5.32 -7.57
CA GLY A 259 -15.09 4.82 -6.21
C GLY A 259 -13.75 4.15 -6.00
N MET A 260 -13.14 4.40 -4.85
CA MET A 260 -11.93 3.69 -4.43
C MET A 260 -12.08 3.20 -3.00
N PHE A 261 -11.56 2.01 -2.71
CA PHE A 261 -11.43 1.53 -1.34
C PHE A 261 -10.29 2.24 -0.62
N ALA A 262 -10.48 2.57 0.65
CA ALA A 262 -9.50 3.26 1.47
C ALA A 262 -8.12 2.59 1.38
N HIS A 263 -8.04 1.27 1.56
CA HIS A 263 -6.75 0.55 1.52
C HIS A 263 -5.95 0.77 0.22
N MET A 264 -6.64 0.98 -0.92
CA MET A 264 -6.00 1.24 -2.21
C MET A 264 -5.35 2.62 -2.27
N ALA A 265 -5.93 3.62 -1.58
CA ALA A 265 -5.37 4.96 -1.49
C ALA A 265 -3.96 4.91 -0.87
N LEU A 266 -3.84 4.19 0.24
CA LEU A 266 -2.55 3.99 0.91
C LEU A 266 -1.57 3.21 0.03
N THR A 267 -1.99 2.13 -0.63
CA THR A 267 -1.11 1.41 -1.56
C THR A 267 -0.64 2.30 -2.71
N ARG A 268 -1.48 3.19 -3.24
CA ARG A 268 -1.09 4.18 -4.26
C ARG A 268 -0.08 5.20 -3.73
N LEU A 269 -0.32 5.77 -2.55
CA LEU A 269 0.61 6.69 -1.89
C LEU A 269 1.97 6.03 -1.62
N LEU A 270 1.98 4.79 -1.15
CA LEU A 270 3.20 4.01 -0.92
C LEU A 270 3.92 3.67 -2.24
N SER A 271 3.18 3.46 -3.33
CA SER A 271 3.76 3.16 -4.64
C SER A 271 4.37 4.38 -5.33
N PHE A 272 3.92 5.60 -4.99
CA PHE A 272 4.41 6.86 -5.56
C PHE A 272 5.89 7.12 -5.22
N HIS A 273 6.29 6.71 -4.01
CA HIS A 273 7.64 6.84 -3.49
C HIS A 273 8.65 5.84 -4.09
N GLY A 274 8.18 4.93 -4.96
CA GLY A 274 9.04 3.99 -5.68
C GLY A 274 9.50 4.46 -7.06
N ARG A 275 9.14 5.68 -7.49
CA ARG A 275 9.38 6.18 -8.87
C ARG A 275 10.43 7.30 -9.00
N GLU A 276 10.89 7.91 -7.90
CA GLU A 276 12.05 8.80 -7.86
C GLU A 276 13.01 8.35 -6.74
N ASP A 277 14.30 8.70 -6.88
CA ASP A 277 15.44 8.19 -6.11
C ASP A 277 15.13 7.80 -4.64
N GLU A 278 15.28 6.49 -4.37
CA GLU A 278 15.49 5.82 -3.08
C GLU A 278 14.78 6.41 -1.84
N VAL A 279 13.48 6.13 -1.69
CA VAL A 279 12.74 6.45 -0.45
C VAL A 279 13.00 5.41 0.65
N HIS A 280 13.78 5.81 1.66
CA HIS A 280 14.05 5.02 2.87
C HIS A 280 12.92 5.14 3.90
N TRP A 281 11.85 4.36 3.70
CA TRP A 281 10.62 4.33 4.50
C TRP A 281 10.79 4.11 6.01
N ARG A 282 11.91 3.54 6.47
CA ARG A 282 12.22 3.35 7.91
C ARG A 282 12.65 4.62 8.65
N HIS A 283 12.73 5.76 7.96
CA HIS A 283 13.00 7.07 8.58
C HIS A 283 11.73 7.85 8.96
N HIS A 284 10.54 7.34 8.63
CA HIS A 284 9.28 7.98 9.01
C HIS A 284 8.78 7.45 10.35
N HIS A 285 9.10 8.17 11.43
CA HIS A 285 8.35 8.06 12.68
C HIS A 285 7.00 8.77 12.51
N ALA A 286 5.90 8.03 12.64
CA ALA A 286 4.60 8.65 12.88
C ALA A 286 4.68 9.44 14.20
N THR A 287 4.43 10.74 14.12
CA THR A 287 4.21 11.62 15.28
C THR A 287 2.73 11.80 15.49
#